data_AF-A0A2V8P696-F1
#
_entry.id   AF-A0A2V8P696-F1
#
_cell.length_a   1.000
_cell.length_b   1.000
_cell.length_c   1.000
_cell.angle_alpha   90.00
_cell.angle_beta   90.00
_cell.angle_gamma   90.00
#
_symmetry.space_group_name_H-M   'P 1'
#
loop_
_entity.id
_entity.type
_entity.pdbx_description
1 polymer ?
#
loop_
_entity_poly.entity_id
_entity_poly.type
_entity_poly.pdbx_seq_one_letter_code
_entity_poly.pdbx_strand_id
1 'polypeptide(L)'
;MDFGCVKYLSRESVAYLRSAFLYPGAIDSADFRRILETYYDQVGEKLLPTARRALVRFAENFYRKVYPPEPEKHQLFDFGDATFLRDFLRESKNLFRTKGVITEFIFMGRAEMGLYQTLHRLKARVPTSQIVKNYLSV
;
A
#
# COMPACT_ATOMS: atom_id res chain seq x y z
N MET A 1 -5.74 25.63 -6.86
CA MET A 1 -5.48 24.31 -7.49
C MET A 1 -3.99 24.23 -7.73
N ASP A 2 -3.31 23.19 -7.24
CA ASP A 2 -1.85 23.01 -7.33
C ASP A 2 -1.55 21.62 -7.94
N PHE A 3 -0.69 21.59 -8.95
CA PHE A 3 -0.25 20.38 -9.66
C PHE A 3 1.29 20.22 -9.67
N GLY A 4 2.02 20.98 -8.84
CA GLY A 4 3.49 21.02 -8.84
C GLY A 4 4.18 19.71 -8.46
N CYS A 5 3.45 18.72 -7.93
CA CYS A 5 3.99 17.44 -7.46
C CYS A 5 3.41 16.21 -8.20
N VAL A 6 2.84 16.38 -9.39
CA VAL A 6 2.35 15.23 -10.18
C VAL A 6 3.50 14.28 -10.53
N LYS A 7 3.27 12.98 -10.36
CA LYS A 7 4.18 11.89 -10.73
C LYS A 7 3.46 10.92 -11.65
N TYR A 8 4.17 10.42 -12.64
CA TYR A 8 3.71 9.34 -13.50
C TYR A 8 4.13 8.02 -12.89
N LEU A 9 3.18 7.08 -12.83
CA LEU A 9 3.46 5.68 -12.53
C LEU A 9 3.54 4.91 -13.84
N SER A 10 4.50 3.99 -13.95
CA SER A 10 4.56 3.10 -15.10
C SER A 10 3.36 2.14 -15.12
N ARG A 11 3.05 1.56 -16.29
CA ARG A 11 1.95 0.58 -16.41
C ARG A 11 2.25 -0.67 -15.58
N GLU A 12 3.51 -1.05 -15.53
CA GLU A 12 4.07 -2.17 -14.79
C GLU A 12 3.88 -1.95 -13.28
N SER A 13 4.14 -0.74 -12.80
CA SER A 13 3.94 -0.35 -11.39
C SER A 13 2.47 -0.42 -11.02
N VAL A 14 1.58 0.07 -11.88
CA VAL A 14 0.13 0.00 -11.66
C VAL A 14 -0.35 -1.46 -11.66
N ALA A 15 0.15 -2.30 -12.57
CA ALA A 15 -0.17 -3.72 -12.62
C ALA A 15 0.30 -4.45 -11.35
N TYR A 16 1.50 -4.14 -10.84
CA TYR A 16 1.98 -4.66 -9.57
C TYR A 16 1.09 -4.23 -8.39
N LEU A 17 0.77 -2.93 -8.29
CA LEU A 17 -0.10 -2.43 -7.22
C LEU A 17 -1.46 -3.12 -7.26
N ARG A 18 -2.05 -3.29 -8.45
CA ARG A 18 -3.27 -4.07 -8.64
C ARG A 18 -3.13 -5.49 -8.09
N SER A 19 -2.10 -6.21 -8.51
CA SER A 19 -1.87 -7.60 -8.06
C SER A 19 -1.67 -7.67 -6.55
N ALA A 20 -0.93 -6.73 -5.94
CA ALA A 20 -0.65 -6.73 -4.51
C ALA A 20 -1.86 -6.34 -3.65
N PHE A 21 -2.56 -5.25 -4.01
CA PHE A 21 -3.69 -4.73 -3.23
C PHE A 21 -4.94 -5.61 -3.35
N LEU A 22 -5.16 -6.25 -4.52
CA LEU A 22 -6.32 -7.09 -4.75
C LEU A 22 -6.07 -8.57 -4.43
N TYR A 23 -4.88 -8.94 -3.93
CA TYR A 23 -4.56 -10.33 -3.63
C TYR A 23 -5.40 -10.87 -2.47
N PRO A 24 -6.28 -11.88 -2.69
CA PRO A 24 -7.18 -12.39 -1.66
C PRO A 24 -6.53 -13.46 -0.77
N GLY A 25 -5.49 -14.15 -1.26
CA GLY A 25 -4.83 -15.25 -0.54
C GLY A 25 -3.93 -14.78 0.61
N ALA A 26 -3.27 -15.68 1.33
CA ALA A 26 -2.43 -15.30 2.46
C ALA A 26 -1.17 -14.51 2.03
N ILE A 27 -0.84 -13.40 2.69
CA ILE A 27 0.34 -12.55 2.34
C ILE A 27 1.70 -13.20 2.63
N ASP A 28 1.74 -14.27 3.42
CA ASP A 28 2.93 -15.08 3.66
C ASP A 28 3.05 -16.26 2.68
N SER A 29 2.08 -16.41 1.77
CA SER A 29 2.08 -17.46 0.76
C SER A 29 3.20 -17.30 -0.27
N ALA A 30 3.53 -18.42 -0.93
CA ALA A 30 4.44 -18.44 -2.07
C ALA A 30 3.93 -17.57 -3.23
N ASP A 31 2.62 -17.44 -3.38
CA ASP A 31 2.00 -16.63 -4.43
C ASP A 31 2.19 -15.13 -4.19
N PHE A 32 1.91 -14.65 -2.97
CA PHE A 32 2.16 -13.24 -2.64
C PHE A 32 3.65 -12.92 -2.73
N ARG A 33 4.49 -13.85 -2.27
CA ARG A 33 5.95 -13.74 -2.44
C ARG A 33 6.34 -13.57 -3.91
N ARG A 34 5.76 -14.37 -4.81
CA ARG A 34 6.02 -14.29 -6.25
C ARG A 34 5.57 -12.96 -6.85
N ILE A 35 4.45 -12.39 -6.39
CA ILE A 35 4.01 -11.03 -6.79
C ILE A 35 5.08 -10.00 -6.43
N LEU A 36 5.60 -10.05 -5.19
CA LEU A 36 6.66 -9.14 -4.76
C LEU A 36 7.95 -9.35 -5.56
N GLU A 37 8.46 -10.58 -5.64
CA GLU A 37 9.73 -10.89 -6.30
C GLU A 37 9.68 -10.55 -7.79
N THR A 38 8.58 -10.84 -8.49
CA THR A 38 8.42 -10.55 -9.92
C THR A 38 8.59 -9.08 -10.24
N TYR A 39 8.01 -8.18 -9.44
CA TYR A 39 8.14 -6.75 -9.71
C TYR A 39 9.54 -6.21 -9.43
N TYR A 40 10.20 -6.71 -8.36
CA TYR A 40 11.59 -6.37 -8.08
C TYR A 40 12.51 -6.80 -9.23
N ASP A 41 12.34 -8.03 -9.71
CA ASP A 41 13.11 -8.55 -10.84
C ASP A 41 12.86 -7.72 -12.12
N GLN A 42 11.62 -7.29 -12.38
CA GLN A 42 11.26 -6.43 -13.52
C GLN A 42 11.94 -5.07 -13.50
N VAL A 43 12.12 -4.47 -12.33
CA VAL A 43 12.82 -3.17 -12.18
C VAL A 43 14.34 -3.34 -12.04
N GLY A 44 14.85 -4.56 -12.19
CA GLY A 44 16.28 -4.87 -12.10
C GLY A 44 16.84 -4.81 -10.67
N GLU A 45 15.98 -4.87 -9.65
CA GLU A 45 16.37 -4.86 -8.24
C GLU A 45 16.17 -6.24 -7.62
N LYS A 46 17.04 -6.61 -6.67
CA LYS A 46 16.86 -7.86 -5.91
C LYS A 46 16.05 -7.61 -4.64
N LEU A 47 14.93 -8.31 -4.48
CA LEU A 47 14.17 -8.25 -3.23
C LEU A 47 14.95 -8.92 -2.08
N LEU A 48 15.53 -8.10 -1.20
CA LEU A 48 16.25 -8.60 -0.03
C LEU A 48 15.29 -9.27 0.97
N PRO A 49 15.71 -10.34 1.68
CA PRO A 49 14.84 -11.01 2.65
C PRO A 49 14.30 -10.09 3.77
N THR A 50 15.09 -9.09 4.17
CA THR A 50 14.69 -8.08 5.16
C THR A 50 13.59 -7.16 4.63
N ALA A 51 13.75 -6.67 3.40
CA ALA A 51 12.75 -5.85 2.70
C ALA A 51 11.46 -6.63 2.48
N ARG A 52 11.55 -7.89 2.04
CA ARG A 52 10.39 -8.78 1.90
C ARG A 52 9.61 -8.93 3.19
N ARG A 53 10.29 -9.24 4.31
CA ARG A 53 9.64 -9.35 5.62
C ARG A 53 8.96 -8.04 6.03
N ALA A 54 9.59 -6.90 5.76
CA ALA A 54 9.00 -5.60 6.05
C ALA A 54 7.76 -5.31 5.19
N LEU A 55 7.78 -5.65 3.90
CA LEU A 55 6.63 -5.51 3.00
C LEU A 55 5.46 -6.39 3.43
N VAL A 56 5.71 -7.66 3.74
CA VAL A 56 4.68 -8.59 4.25
C VAL A 56 4.07 -8.06 5.54
N ARG A 57 4.91 -7.60 6.49
CA ARG A 57 4.42 -6.99 7.73
C ARG A 57 3.60 -5.73 7.49
N PHE A 58 4.00 -4.89 6.54
CA PHE A 58 3.28 -3.68 6.23
C PHE A 58 1.91 -4.00 5.60
N ALA A 59 1.88 -4.98 4.70
CA ALA A 59 0.64 -5.49 4.13
C ALA A 59 -0.32 -5.98 5.22
N GLU A 60 0.17 -6.80 6.17
CA GLU A 60 -0.65 -7.35 7.26
C GLU A 60 -1.12 -6.29 8.25
N ASN A 61 -0.17 -5.51 8.77
CA ASN A 61 -0.41 -4.66 9.93
C ASN A 61 -1.14 -3.37 9.54
N PHE A 62 -1.15 -3.01 8.26
CA PHE A 62 -1.74 -1.77 7.78
C PHE A 62 -2.63 -1.98 6.56
N TYR A 63 -2.07 -2.33 5.39
CA TYR A 63 -2.83 -2.25 4.13
C TYR A 63 -4.06 -3.15 4.12
N ARG A 64 -4.02 -4.35 4.72
CA ARG A 64 -5.19 -5.23 4.84
C ARG A 64 -6.27 -4.73 5.78
N LYS A 65 -5.91 -3.91 6.77
CA LYS A 65 -6.89 -3.27 7.66
C LYS A 65 -7.57 -2.10 6.98
N VAL A 66 -6.82 -1.33 6.18
CA VAL A 66 -7.33 -0.15 5.48
C VAL A 66 -8.07 -0.54 4.20
N TYR A 67 -7.58 -1.55 3.47
CA TYR A 67 -8.08 -2.01 2.19
C TYR A 67 -8.26 -3.54 2.20
N PRO A 68 -9.14 -4.09 3.04
CA PRO A 68 -9.41 -5.53 3.00
C PRO A 68 -9.87 -5.95 1.60
N PRO A 69 -9.30 -7.01 1.00
CA PRO A 69 -9.67 -7.48 -0.34
C PRO A 69 -11.11 -8.03 -0.35
N GLU A 70 -11.59 -8.53 0.77
CA GLU A 70 -12.96 -9.01 0.98
C GLU A 70 -13.62 -8.20 2.10
N PRO A 71 -14.03 -6.95 1.83
CA PRO A 71 -14.67 -6.11 2.82
C PRO A 71 -16.09 -6.61 3.11
N GLU A 72 -16.57 -6.35 4.32
CA GLU A 72 -18.00 -6.44 4.62
C GLU A 72 -18.79 -5.44 3.77
N LYS A 73 -20.08 -5.73 3.53
CA LYS A 73 -20.94 -4.87 2.70
C LYS A 73 -21.02 -3.47 3.32
N HIS A 74 -20.69 -2.44 2.53
CA HIS A 74 -20.65 -1.03 2.96
C HIS A 74 -19.65 -0.72 4.09
N GLN A 75 -18.61 -1.56 4.28
CA GLN A 75 -17.56 -1.28 5.25
C GLN A 75 -16.89 0.08 4.97
N LEU A 76 -16.85 0.92 5.99
CA LEU A 76 -16.14 2.20 5.97
C LEU A 76 -14.93 2.11 6.89
N PHE A 77 -13.77 2.54 6.40
CA PHE A 77 -12.59 2.73 7.25
C PHE A 77 -12.69 4.09 7.94
N ASP A 78 -12.50 4.11 9.26
CA ASP A 78 -12.52 5.33 10.07
C ASP A 78 -11.13 5.94 10.16
N PHE A 79 -10.89 7.00 9.36
CA PHE A 79 -9.66 7.78 9.46
C PHE A 79 -9.66 8.72 10.68
N GLY A 80 -10.75 8.84 11.43
CA GLY A 80 -10.79 9.59 12.69
C GLY A 80 -9.96 8.97 13.82
N ASP A 81 -9.73 7.66 13.82
CA ASP A 81 -8.89 6.98 14.81
C ASP A 81 -7.40 7.22 14.53
N ALA A 82 -6.65 7.82 15.45
CA ALA A 82 -5.22 8.06 15.25
C ALA A 82 -4.36 6.77 15.17
N THR A 83 -4.91 5.60 15.50
CA THR A 83 -4.19 4.33 15.51
C THR A 83 -3.67 3.94 14.12
N PHE A 84 -4.42 4.19 13.05
CA PHE A 84 -3.96 3.86 11.70
C PHE A 84 -2.74 4.68 11.27
N LEU A 85 -2.64 5.97 11.65
CA LEU A 85 -1.46 6.80 11.37
C LEU A 85 -0.22 6.27 12.08
N ARG A 86 -0.38 5.82 13.34
CA ARG A 86 0.72 5.22 14.09
C ARG A 86 1.18 3.91 13.45
N ASP A 87 0.25 3.07 13.02
CA ASP A 87 0.55 1.82 12.33
C ASP A 87 1.25 2.09 10.98
N PHE A 88 0.75 3.03 10.17
CA PHE A 88 1.37 3.45 8.92
C PHE A 88 2.81 3.94 9.11
N LEU A 89 3.03 4.86 10.06
CA LEU A 89 4.35 5.43 10.35
C LEU A 89 5.32 4.36 10.86
N ARG A 90 4.85 3.45 11.73
CA ARG A 90 5.67 2.36 12.26
C ARG A 90 6.14 1.45 11.13
N GLU A 91 5.22 0.97 10.30
CA GLU A 91 5.56 0.03 9.23
C GLU A 91 6.37 0.70 8.12
N SER A 92 6.03 1.94 7.73
CA SER A 92 6.85 2.76 6.83
C SER A 92 8.29 2.88 7.31
N LYS A 93 8.51 3.24 8.58
CA LYS A 93 9.85 3.36 9.16
C LYS A 93 10.62 2.04 9.11
N ASN A 94 9.96 0.91 9.34
CA ASN A 94 10.59 -0.40 9.29
C ASN A 94 10.99 -0.77 7.87
N LEU A 95 10.12 -0.49 6.90
CA LEU A 95 10.40 -0.72 5.50
C LEU A 95 11.56 0.16 4.99
N PHE A 96 11.55 1.47 5.28
CA PHE A 96 12.63 2.39 4.91
C PHE A 96 14.00 1.95 5.43
N ARG A 97 14.07 1.39 6.64
CA ARG A 97 15.33 0.89 7.24
C ARG A 97 15.95 -0.27 6.47
N THR A 98 15.16 -1.01 5.69
CA THR A 98 15.68 -2.15 4.91
C THR A 98 16.46 -1.71 3.68
N LYS A 99 16.34 -0.44 3.26
CA LYS A 99 16.88 0.10 2.00
C LYS A 99 16.45 -0.65 0.74
N GLY A 100 15.43 -1.51 0.83
CA GLY A 100 14.87 -2.23 -0.31
C GLY A 100 13.52 -1.67 -0.71
N VAL A 101 13.34 -0.35 -0.70
CA VAL A 101 12.12 0.30 -1.20
C VAL A 101 12.39 0.78 -2.61
N ILE A 102 11.56 0.36 -3.55
CA ILE A 102 11.61 0.84 -4.93
C ILE A 102 11.30 2.33 -4.94
N THR A 103 12.19 3.12 -5.55
CA THR A 103 12.19 4.58 -5.48
C THR A 103 10.85 5.19 -5.93
N GLU A 104 10.21 4.61 -6.95
CA GLU A 104 8.91 5.05 -7.45
C GLU A 104 7.83 5.04 -6.35
N PHE A 105 7.86 4.05 -5.45
CA PHE A 105 6.90 3.94 -4.36
C PHE A 105 7.20 4.85 -3.17
N ILE A 106 8.39 5.46 -3.10
CA ILE A 106 8.69 6.47 -2.06
C ILE A 106 7.77 7.69 -2.25
N PHE A 107 7.54 8.10 -3.50
CA PHE A 107 6.63 9.21 -3.79
C PHE A 107 5.19 8.85 -3.45
N MET A 108 4.76 7.62 -3.77
CA MET A 108 3.45 7.11 -3.39
C MET A 108 3.26 7.12 -1.87
N GLY A 109 4.20 6.58 -1.10
CA GLY A 109 4.10 6.56 0.37
C GLY A 109 4.03 7.97 0.99
N ARG A 110 4.69 8.96 0.39
CA ARG A 110 4.57 10.37 0.81
C ARG A 110 3.20 10.97 0.46
N ALA A 111 2.68 10.65 -0.73
CA ALA A 111 1.34 11.06 -1.13
C ALA A 111 0.26 10.43 -0.22
N GLU A 112 0.38 9.14 0.09
CA GLU A 112 -0.47 8.43 1.04
C GLU A 112 -0.42 9.09 2.43
N MET A 113 0.77 9.42 2.93
CA MET A 113 0.91 10.12 4.22
C MET A 113 0.12 11.44 4.25
N GLY A 114 0.25 12.29 3.23
CA GLY A 114 -0.47 13.56 3.15
C GLY A 114 -1.99 13.38 3.03
N LEU A 115 -2.41 12.41 2.22
CA LEU A 115 -3.82 12.02 2.10
C LEU A 115 -4.38 11.56 3.45
N TYR A 116 -3.69 10.65 4.12
CA TYR A 116 -4.09 10.09 5.41
C TYR A 116 -4.16 11.12 6.53
N GLN A 117 -3.19 12.05 6.60
CA GLN A 117 -3.25 13.18 7.53
C GLN A 117 -4.47 14.07 7.28
N THR A 118 -4.78 14.31 6.01
CA THR A 118 -5.94 15.12 5.61
C THR A 118 -7.25 14.43 6.01
N LEU A 119 -7.40 13.14 5.67
CA LEU A 119 -8.56 12.33 6.03
C LEU A 119 -8.74 12.25 7.56
N HIS A 120 -7.63 12.13 8.31
CA HIS A 120 -7.66 12.12 9.76
C HIS A 120 -8.14 13.46 10.35
N ARG A 121 -7.61 14.58 9.86
CA ARG A 121 -8.04 15.91 10.29
C ARG A 121 -9.53 16.16 10.02
N LEU A 122 -10.04 15.60 8.93
CA LEU A 122 -11.46 15.67 8.56
C LEU A 122 -12.34 14.65 9.30
N LYS A 123 -11.76 13.74 10.09
CA LYS A 123 -12.46 12.61 10.72
C LYS A 123 -13.29 11.80 9.71
N ALA A 124 -12.71 11.58 8.53
CA ALA A 124 -13.42 10.99 7.41
C ALA A 124 -13.66 9.49 7.62
N ARG A 125 -14.84 9.02 7.18
CA ARG A 125 -15.17 7.59 7.07
C ARG A 125 -15.35 7.26 5.59
N VAL A 126 -14.51 6.37 5.06
CA VAL A 126 -14.35 6.19 3.60
C VAL A 126 -14.51 4.71 3.22
N PRO A 127 -15.25 4.38 2.14
CA PRO A 127 -15.35 3.02 1.60
C PRO A 127 -14.08 2.65 0.81
N THR A 128 -12.95 2.58 1.49
CA THR A 128 -11.60 2.41 0.92
C THR A 128 -11.48 1.20 0.01
N SER A 129 -11.93 0.02 0.44
CA SER A 129 -11.89 -1.19 -0.39
C SER A 129 -12.74 -1.08 -1.65
N GLN A 130 -13.89 -0.40 -1.58
CA GLN A 130 -14.72 -0.19 -2.77
C GLN A 130 -14.01 0.72 -3.77
N ILE A 131 -13.38 1.79 -3.29
CA ILE A 131 -12.59 2.71 -4.12
C ILE A 131 -11.46 1.93 -4.80
N VAL A 132 -10.66 1.17 -4.03
CA VAL A 132 -9.55 0.38 -4.58
C VAL A 132 -10.04 -0.62 -5.62
N LYS A 133 -11.12 -1.36 -5.35
CA LYS A 133 -11.71 -2.28 -6.33
C LYS A 133 -12.16 -1.54 -7.59
N ASN A 134 -12.85 -0.42 -7.47
CA ASN A 134 -13.36 0.30 -8.64
C ASN A 134 -12.25 0.82 -9.56
N TYR A 135 -11.12 1.28 -8.99
CA TYR A 135 -10.05 1.89 -9.77
C TYR A 135 -8.93 0.92 -10.17
N LEU A 136 -8.74 -0.18 -9.44
CA LEU A 136 -7.70 -1.16 -9.75
C LEU A 136 -8.23 -2.42 -10.45
N SER A 137 -9.52 -2.73 -10.45
CA SER A 137 -10.04 -3.95 -11.10
C SER A 137 -10.25 -3.83 -12.63
N VAL A 138 -9.98 -2.66 -13.22
CA VAL A 138 -10.26 -2.35 -14.63
C VAL A 138 -9.27 -3.00 -15.58
#